data_AF-A0A1V6KBR6-F1
#
_entry.id   AF-A0A1V6KBR6-F1
#
_cell.length_a   1.000
_cell.length_b   1.000
_cell.length_c   1.000
_cell.angle_alpha   90.00
_cell.angle_beta   90.00
_cell.angle_gamma   90.00
#
_symmetry.space_group_name_H-M   'P 1'
#
loop_
_entity.id
_entity.type
_entity.pdbx_description
1 polymer ?
#
loop_
_entity_poly.entity_id
_entity_poly.type
_entity_poly.pdbx_seq_one_letter_code
_entity_poly.pdbx_strand_id
1 'polypeptide(L)'
;MAISSIMEEVKKYPCSLIEITGGEPLLQEDVDILFEELHKFSYKILLETNGAISLEKVPDYVIKIVDVKTPGSGMEKSFLPENLQYLNPQDELKFVITDKVDYQFAVDFLKKYKPQVRCVHFSPVTELLNPKELACWMLEDGLEARLTLQLHKIIGMA
;
A
#
# COMPACT_ATOMS: atom_id res chain seq x y z
N MET A 1 7.59 -21.22 4.02
CA MET A 1 8.96 -21.41 3.48
C MET A 1 9.92 -20.88 4.53
N ALA A 2 11.05 -21.53 4.79
CA ALA A 2 12.01 -21.00 5.75
C ALA A 2 12.58 -19.66 5.25
N ILE A 3 12.86 -18.72 6.16
CA ILE A 3 13.47 -17.42 5.82
C ILE A 3 14.76 -17.59 5.03
N SER A 4 15.60 -18.58 5.40
CA SER A 4 16.82 -18.91 4.67
C SER A 4 16.57 -19.22 3.19
N SER A 5 15.54 -20.00 2.87
CA SER A 5 15.19 -20.33 1.49
C SER A 5 14.65 -19.11 0.73
N ILE A 6 13.89 -18.22 1.39
CA ILE A 6 13.47 -16.94 0.79
C ILE A 6 14.69 -16.10 0.45
N MET A 7 15.66 -15.99 1.37
CA MET A 7 16.88 -15.23 1.15
C MET A 7 17.76 -15.81 0.04
N GLU A 8 17.84 -17.14 -0.08
CA GLU A 8 18.52 -17.82 -1.19
C GLU A 8 17.87 -17.52 -2.54
N GLU A 9 16.53 -17.47 -2.59
CA GLU A 9 15.79 -17.16 -3.80
C GLU A 9 15.97 -15.70 -4.21
N VAL A 10 15.79 -14.77 -3.27
CA VAL A 10 15.91 -13.33 -3.49
C VAL A 10 17.30 -12.95 -4.04
N LYS A 11 18.38 -13.58 -3.53
CA LYS A 11 19.76 -13.34 -3.98
C LYS A 11 20.02 -13.69 -5.45
N LYS A 12 19.14 -14.46 -6.11
CA LYS A 12 19.27 -14.79 -7.53
C LYS A 12 18.89 -13.63 -8.45
N TYR A 13 18.15 -12.65 -7.94
CA TYR A 13 17.66 -11.54 -8.73
C TYR A 13 18.61 -10.32 -8.63
N PRO A 14 18.85 -9.60 -9.74
CA PRO A 14 19.72 -8.42 -9.75
C PRO A 14 18.97 -7.16 -9.29
N CYS A 15 18.15 -7.26 -8.25
CA CYS A 15 17.39 -6.15 -7.67
C CYS A 15 17.66 -6.02 -6.18
N SER A 16 17.69 -4.78 -5.69
CA SER A 16 17.85 -4.46 -4.27
C SER A 16 16.58 -3.94 -3.62
N LEU A 17 15.48 -3.85 -4.38
CA LEU A 17 14.16 -3.45 -3.92
C LEU A 17 13.27 -4.68 -3.79
N ILE A 18 12.72 -4.91 -2.60
CA ILE A 18 11.87 -6.05 -2.30
C ILE A 18 10.54 -5.53 -1.78
N GLU A 19 9.45 -5.99 -2.38
CA GLU A 19 8.10 -5.74 -1.89
C GLU A 19 7.56 -6.99 -1.20
N ILE A 20 7.20 -6.83 0.07
CA ILE A 20 6.51 -7.84 0.87
C ILE A 20 5.02 -7.52 0.82
N THR A 21 4.27 -8.43 0.22
CA THR A 21 2.83 -8.32 -0.03
C THR A 21 2.16 -9.70 0.10
N GLY A 22 0.91 -9.84 -0.32
CA GLY A 22 0.16 -11.10 -0.34
C GLY A 22 -1.29 -10.90 0.06
N GLY A 23 -1.80 -11.74 0.97
CA GLY A 23 -3.04 -11.46 1.69
C GLY A 23 -2.83 -10.28 2.65
N GLU A 24 -2.71 -10.54 3.95
CA GLU A 24 -2.15 -9.58 4.89
C GLU A 24 -0.77 -10.09 5.35
N PRO A 25 0.34 -9.50 4.89
CA PRO A 25 1.69 -9.98 5.21
C PRO A 25 1.98 -9.97 6.72
N LEU A 26 1.39 -9.04 7.48
CA LEU A 26 1.60 -8.97 8.94
C LEU A 26 0.90 -10.09 9.73
N LEU A 27 0.13 -10.97 9.07
CA LEU A 27 -0.38 -12.20 9.69
C LEU A 27 0.65 -13.34 9.71
N GLN A 28 1.78 -13.21 9.00
CA GLN A 28 2.83 -14.22 9.02
C GLN A 28 3.68 -14.07 10.29
N GLU A 29 3.83 -15.16 11.05
CA GLU A 29 4.52 -15.14 12.36
C GLU A 29 5.96 -14.63 12.29
N ASP A 30 6.68 -14.95 11.20
CA ASP A 30 8.12 -14.65 11.03
C ASP A 30 8.41 -13.43 10.14
N VAL A 31 7.42 -12.55 9.90
CA VAL A 31 7.59 -11.40 8.98
C VAL A 31 8.60 -10.38 9.49
N ASP A 32 8.70 -10.22 10.82
CA ASP A 32 9.69 -9.39 11.49
C ASP A 32 11.11 -9.91 11.26
N ILE A 33 11.31 -11.22 11.39
CA ILE A 33 12.59 -11.89 11.07
C ILE A 33 12.96 -11.67 9.61
N LEU A 34 11.99 -11.73 8.69
CA LEU A 34 12.22 -11.45 7.27
C LEU A 34 12.69 -10.01 7.04
N PHE A 35 12.08 -9.02 7.70
CA PHE A 35 12.52 -7.63 7.61
C PHE A 35 13.96 -7.46 8.09
N GLU A 36 14.32 -8.06 9.23
CA GLU A 36 15.68 -8.01 9.76
C GLU A 36 16.70 -8.62 8.80
N GLU A 37 16.42 -9.81 8.27
CA GLU A 37 17.33 -10.49 7.34
C GLU A 37 17.51 -9.69 6.05
N LEU A 38 16.44 -9.19 5.43
CA LEU A 38 16.55 -8.35 4.24
C LEU A 38 17.34 -7.06 4.52
N HIS A 39 17.11 -6.43 5.68
CA HIS A 39 17.81 -5.21 6.05
C HIS A 39 19.31 -5.44 6.26
N LYS A 40 19.71 -6.56 6.88
CA LYS A 40 21.13 -6.94 7.06
C LYS A 40 21.89 -7.00 5.73
N PHE A 41 21.23 -7.41 4.65
CA PHE A 41 21.81 -7.47 3.30
C PHE A 41 21.59 -6.17 2.48
N SER A 42 21.21 -5.06 3.14
CA SER A 42 21.02 -3.74 2.51
C SER A 42 19.94 -3.69 1.43
N TYR A 43 18.94 -4.59 1.49
CA TYR A 43 17.77 -4.45 0.64
C TYR A 43 16.90 -3.27 1.10
N LYS A 44 16.33 -2.56 0.13
CA LYS A 44 15.25 -1.62 0.35
C LYS A 44 13.93 -2.39 0.41
N ILE A 45 13.21 -2.24 1.51
CA ILE A 45 12.02 -3.06 1.79
C ILE A 45 10.78 -2.17 1.65
N LEU A 46 9.82 -2.62 0.85
CA LEU A 46 8.46 -2.11 0.80
C LEU A 46 7.54 -3.13 1.47
N LEU A 47 6.58 -2.65 2.25
CA LEU A 47 5.51 -3.46 2.83
C LEU A 47 4.18 -2.94 2.29
N GLU A 48 3.48 -3.76 1.50
CA GLU A 48 2.10 -3.48 1.11
C GLU A 48 1.13 -4.20 2.06
N THR A 49 0.28 -3.43 2.76
CA THR A 49 -0.62 -3.95 3.81
C THR A 49 -1.99 -3.28 3.72
N ASN A 50 -3.04 -3.97 4.16
CA ASN A 50 -4.41 -3.41 4.20
C ASN A 50 -4.68 -2.59 5.48
N GLY A 51 -3.71 -2.50 6.39
CA GLY A 51 -3.81 -1.71 7.61
C GLY A 51 -4.77 -2.26 8.67
N ALA A 52 -5.18 -3.53 8.58
CA ALA A 52 -5.98 -4.20 9.62
C ALA A 52 -5.15 -4.73 10.80
N ILE A 53 -3.83 -4.79 10.66
CA ILE A 53 -2.89 -5.16 11.73
C ILE A 53 -2.09 -3.92 12.15
N SER A 54 -1.75 -3.83 13.44
CA SER A 54 -0.98 -2.71 13.98
C SER A 54 0.40 -2.61 13.32
N LEU A 55 0.77 -1.40 12.89
CA LEU A 55 2.08 -1.10 12.31
C LEU A 55 3.15 -0.73 13.36
N GLU A 56 2.80 -0.73 14.65
CA GLU A 56 3.69 -0.34 15.75
C GLU A 56 5.05 -1.07 15.74
N LYS A 57 5.04 -2.36 15.36
CA LYS A 57 6.24 -3.19 15.32
C LYS A 57 6.96 -3.19 13.97
N VAL A 58 6.42 -2.49 12.96
CA VAL A 58 7.05 -2.41 11.64
C VAL A 58 8.20 -1.39 11.70
N PRO A 59 9.46 -1.80 11.48
CA PRO A 59 10.61 -0.91 11.61
C PRO A 59 10.57 0.28 10.64
N ASP A 60 11.14 1.41 11.05
CA ASP A 60 11.13 2.65 10.24
C ASP A 60 11.93 2.57 8.93
N TYR A 61 12.82 1.58 8.77
CA TYR A 61 13.52 1.34 7.51
C TYR A 61 12.65 0.58 6.48
N VAL A 62 11.50 0.06 6.89
CA VAL A 62 10.51 -0.56 6.00
C VAL A 62 9.55 0.51 5.53
N ILE A 63 9.50 0.73 4.22
CA ILE A 63 8.57 1.70 3.63
C ILE A 63 7.18 1.06 3.58
N LYS A 64 6.23 1.66 4.29
CA LYS A 64 4.86 1.19 4.40
C LYS A 64 4.03 1.76 3.26
N ILE A 65 3.35 0.91 2.50
CA ILE A 65 2.35 1.26 1.49
C ILE A 65 1.02 0.73 2.01
N VAL A 66 0.22 1.60 2.63
CA VAL A 66 -0.99 1.18 3.34
C VAL A 66 -2.22 1.42 2.48
N ASP A 67 -2.92 0.34 2.15
CA ASP A 67 -4.17 0.36 1.39
C ASP A 67 -5.37 0.55 2.33
N VAL A 68 -5.86 1.79 2.41
CA VAL A 68 -7.04 2.14 3.19
C VAL A 68 -8.28 1.65 2.44
N LYS A 69 -8.90 0.59 2.97
CA LYS A 69 -10.07 -0.05 2.35
C LYS A 69 -11.26 0.90 2.29
N THR A 70 -11.78 1.07 1.09
CA THR A 70 -12.96 1.88 0.77
C THR A 70 -14.25 1.06 0.90
N PRO A 71 -15.43 1.69 1.04
CA PRO A 71 -16.73 1.00 1.14
C PRO A 71 -17.01 -0.05 0.06
N GLY A 72 -16.60 0.22 -1.18
CA GLY A 72 -16.76 -0.67 -2.33
C GLY A 72 -16.01 -1.99 -2.19
N SER A 73 -15.04 -2.09 -1.28
CA SER A 73 -14.38 -3.35 -0.95
C SER A 73 -15.19 -4.23 0.03
N GLY A 74 -16.23 -3.69 0.68
CA GLY A 74 -16.98 -4.32 1.76
C GLY A 74 -16.19 -4.54 3.05
N MET A 75 -15.03 -3.90 3.18
CA MET A 75 -14.07 -4.07 4.29
C MET A 75 -13.66 -2.73 4.90
N GLU A 76 -14.44 -1.68 4.73
CA GLU A 76 -14.10 -0.32 5.17
C GLU A 76 -13.85 -0.19 6.68
N LYS A 77 -14.36 -1.14 7.47
CA LYS A 77 -14.17 -1.20 8.93
C LYS A 77 -12.93 -1.98 9.36
N SER A 78 -12.19 -2.58 8.42
CA SER A 78 -11.00 -3.36 8.76
C SER A 78 -9.79 -2.48 9.04
N PHE A 79 -9.74 -1.27 8.48
CA PHE A 79 -8.60 -0.37 8.65
C PHE A 79 -8.54 0.18 10.08
N LEU A 80 -7.37 0.10 10.72
CA LEU A 80 -7.10 0.67 12.04
C LEU A 80 -6.57 2.11 11.89
N PRO A 81 -7.36 3.16 12.22
CA PRO A 81 -6.90 4.54 12.09
C PRO A 81 -5.66 4.86 12.92
N GLU A 82 -5.43 4.13 14.01
CA GLU A 82 -4.25 4.24 14.87
C GLU A 82 -2.96 3.99 14.08
N ASN A 83 -3.01 3.23 12.99
CA ASN A 83 -1.85 2.97 12.15
C ASN A 83 -1.25 4.23 11.51
N LEU A 84 -2.05 5.29 11.35
CA LEU A 84 -1.59 6.55 10.77
C LEU A 84 -0.48 7.21 11.61
N GLN A 85 -0.41 6.93 12.92
CA GLN A 85 0.64 7.49 13.78
C GLN A 85 2.00 6.81 13.58
N TYR A 86 2.03 5.61 12.97
CA TYR A 86 3.23 4.85 12.69
C TYR A 86 3.74 5.06 11.25
N LEU A 87 3.11 5.99 10.52
CA LEU A 87 3.55 6.41 9.20
C LEU A 87 4.49 7.60 9.31
N ASN A 88 5.47 7.65 8.41
CA ASN A 88 6.42 8.73 8.28
C ASN A 88 6.46 9.27 6.82
N PRO A 89 7.18 10.38 6.55
CA PRO A 89 7.18 11.01 5.23
C PRO A 89 7.74 10.19 4.06
N GLN A 90 8.30 9.00 4.30
CA GLN A 90 8.74 8.09 3.24
C GLN A 90 7.65 7.10 2.82
N ASP A 91 6.65 6.89 3.69
CA ASP A 91 5.56 5.94 3.52
C ASP A 91 4.51 6.45 2.53
N GLU A 92 3.59 5.58 2.15
CA GLU A 92 2.56 5.87 1.15
C GLU A 92 1.19 5.40 1.64
N LEU A 93 0.15 6.10 1.19
CA LEU A 93 -1.22 5.64 1.30
C LEU A 93 -1.76 5.30 -0.07
N LYS A 94 -2.58 4.26 -0.12
CA LYS A 94 -3.27 3.82 -1.33
C LYS A 94 -4.76 3.70 -1.04
N PHE A 95 -5.55 4.09 -2.03
CA PHE A 95 -6.99 3.87 -2.07
C PHE A 95 -7.33 3.22 -3.41
N VAL A 96 -7.90 2.02 -3.34
CA VAL A 96 -8.47 1.36 -4.51
C VAL A 96 -9.92 1.81 -4.66
N ILE A 97 -10.25 2.47 -5.78
CA ILE A 97 -11.52 3.15 -6.00
C ILE A 97 -12.37 2.35 -6.98
N THR A 98 -13.58 1.96 -6.57
CA THR A 98 -14.55 1.27 -7.43
C THR A 98 -15.55 2.24 -8.08
N ASP A 99 -15.91 3.32 -7.40
CA ASP A 99 -16.94 4.27 -7.84
C ASP A 99 -16.78 5.66 -7.17
N LYS A 100 -17.78 6.53 -7.34
CA LYS A 100 -17.78 7.87 -6.75
C LYS A 100 -17.92 7.86 -5.22
N VAL A 101 -18.54 6.83 -4.63
CA VAL A 101 -18.70 6.71 -3.17
C VAL A 101 -17.34 6.44 -2.53
N ASP A 102 -16.56 5.53 -3.11
CA ASP A 102 -15.19 5.25 -2.70
C ASP A 102 -14.28 6.48 -2.83
N TYR A 103 -14.41 7.20 -3.94
CA TYR A 103 -13.68 8.44 -4.15
C TYR A 103 -13.98 9.48 -3.06
N GLN A 104 -15.26 9.71 -2.75
CA GLN A 104 -15.66 10.67 -1.73
C GLN A 104 -15.17 10.25 -0.34
N PHE A 105 -15.27 8.95 -0.02
CA PHE A 105 -14.73 8.40 1.22
C PHE A 105 -13.23 8.70 1.35
N ALA A 106 -12.44 8.46 0.29
CA ALA A 106 -11.01 8.69 0.31
C ALA A 106 -10.67 10.20 0.48
N VAL A 107 -11.41 11.09 -0.21
CA VAL A 107 -11.28 12.54 -0.04
C VAL A 107 -11.57 12.98 1.40
N ASP A 108 -12.65 12.48 2.00
CA ASP A 108 -13.04 12.83 3.36
C ASP A 108 -12.05 12.27 4.40
N PHE A 109 -11.51 11.06 4.15
CA PHE A 109 -10.45 10.48 4.96
C PHE A 109 -9.22 11.39 4.99
N LEU A 110 -8.74 11.83 3.83
CA LEU A 110 -7.56 12.71 3.73
C LEU A 110 -7.80 14.06 4.41
N LYS A 111 -8.97 14.66 4.25
CA LYS A 111 -9.36 15.91 4.92
C LYS A 111 -9.37 15.76 6.45
N LYS A 112 -9.89 14.62 6.94
CA LYS A 112 -10.00 14.32 8.37
C LYS A 112 -8.63 14.09 9.01
N TYR A 113 -7.81 13.22 8.42
CA TYR A 113 -6.59 12.73 9.07
C TYR A 113 -5.30 13.45 8.66
N LYS A 114 -5.26 14.09 7.48
CA LYS A 114 -4.10 14.84 6.97
C LYS A 114 -2.75 14.09 7.13
N PRO A 115 -2.67 12.85 6.64
CA PRO A 115 -1.51 11.98 6.84
C PRO A 115 -0.25 12.62 6.25
N GLN A 116 0.88 12.50 6.98
CA GLN A 116 2.18 13.01 6.57
C GLN A 116 2.96 11.90 5.86
N VAL A 117 2.64 11.69 4.59
CA VAL A 117 3.18 10.60 3.76
C VAL A 117 3.80 11.14 2.49
N ARG A 118 4.67 10.35 1.86
CA ARG A 118 5.36 10.69 0.61
C ARG A 118 4.40 10.93 -0.54
N CYS A 119 3.38 10.09 -0.63
CA CYS A 119 2.45 10.06 -1.74
C CYS A 119 1.13 9.40 -1.31
N VAL A 120 0.03 9.91 -1.87
CA VAL A 120 -1.29 9.30 -1.79
C VAL A 120 -1.66 8.81 -3.18
N HIS A 121 -1.99 7.53 -3.29
CA HIS A 121 -2.29 6.84 -4.55
C HIS A 121 -3.77 6.56 -4.67
N PHE A 122 -4.39 7.03 -5.76
CA PHE A 122 -5.75 6.67 -6.13
C PHE A 122 -5.67 5.72 -7.31
N SER A 123 -6.12 4.48 -7.13
CA SER A 123 -6.06 3.43 -8.14
C SER A 123 -7.47 2.98 -8.51
N PRO A 124 -7.90 3.12 -9.77
CA PRO A 124 -9.20 2.60 -10.19
C PRO A 124 -9.15 1.07 -10.25
N VAL A 125 -10.26 0.41 -9.91
CA VAL A 125 -10.45 -1.00 -10.26
C VAL A 125 -10.71 -1.09 -11.75
N THR A 126 -9.82 -1.75 -12.49
CA THR A 126 -9.80 -1.81 -13.97
C THR A 126 -11.17 -2.08 -14.61
N GLU A 127 -11.94 -3.02 -14.05
CA GLU A 127 -13.22 -3.45 -14.61
C GLU A 127 -14.41 -2.60 -14.18
N LEU A 128 -14.24 -1.73 -13.18
CA LEU A 128 -15.34 -1.00 -12.54
C LEU A 128 -15.29 0.51 -12.80
N LEU A 129 -14.09 1.08 -12.88
CA LEU A 129 -13.90 2.52 -13.00
C LEU A 129 -12.90 2.86 -14.10
N ASN A 130 -13.34 3.68 -15.06
CA ASN A 130 -12.45 4.19 -16.09
C ASN A 130 -11.40 5.13 -15.46
N PRO A 131 -10.09 4.92 -15.69
CA PRO A 131 -9.06 5.80 -15.15
C PRO A 131 -9.22 7.28 -15.51
N LYS A 132 -9.77 7.56 -16.70
CA LYS A 132 -10.06 8.94 -17.14
C LYS A 132 -11.12 9.59 -16.25
N GLU A 133 -12.14 8.83 -15.86
CA GLU A 133 -13.21 9.33 -15.01
C GLU A 133 -12.69 9.68 -13.61
N LEU A 134 -11.88 8.79 -13.02
CA LEU A 134 -11.19 9.07 -11.76
C LEU A 134 -10.29 10.31 -11.85
N ALA A 135 -9.54 10.44 -12.96
CA ALA A 135 -8.71 11.62 -13.19
C ALA A 135 -9.53 12.92 -13.26
N CYS A 136 -10.69 12.91 -13.93
CA CYS A 136 -11.58 14.07 -13.98
C CYS A 136 -12.04 14.48 -12.58
N TRP A 137 -12.46 13.54 -11.74
CA TRP A 137 -12.87 13.85 -10.36
C TRP A 137 -11.73 14.48 -9.55
N MET A 138 -10.52 13.91 -9.65
CA MET A 138 -9.34 14.44 -8.96
C MET A 138 -9.01 15.88 -9.41
N LEU A 139 -9.15 16.17 -10.70
CA LEU A 139 -8.93 17.51 -11.26
C LEU A 139 -10.00 18.51 -10.81
N GLU A 140 -11.28 18.10 -10.80
CA GLU A 140 -12.40 18.92 -10.36
C GLU A 140 -12.24 19.36 -8.90
N ASP A 141 -11.76 18.46 -8.03
CA ASP A 141 -11.56 18.75 -6.60
C ASP A 141 -10.17 19.31 -6.27
N GLY A 142 -9.26 19.42 -7.25
CA GLY A 142 -7.88 19.83 -7.04
C GLY A 142 -7.13 18.93 -6.04
N LEU A 143 -7.41 17.62 -6.09
CA LEU A 143 -6.90 16.66 -5.11
C LEU A 143 -5.39 16.45 -5.27
N GLU A 144 -4.65 16.62 -4.18
CA GLU A 144 -3.21 16.33 -4.12
C GLU A 144 -2.97 14.82 -3.93
N ALA A 145 -3.29 14.04 -4.95
CA ALA A 145 -3.05 12.60 -5.02
C ALA A 145 -2.58 12.18 -6.41
N ARG A 146 -1.94 11.01 -6.51
CA ARG A 146 -1.42 10.45 -7.76
C ARG A 146 -2.36 9.37 -8.29
N LEU A 147 -2.83 9.54 -9.51
CA LEU A 147 -3.48 8.45 -10.25
C LEU A 147 -2.46 7.34 -10.51
N THR A 148 -2.74 6.15 -10.01
CA THR A 148 -1.86 4.98 -10.17
C THR A 148 -2.63 3.87 -10.87
N LEU A 149 -2.11 3.40 -12.00
CA LEU A 149 -2.71 2.29 -12.73
C LEU A 149 -2.03 0.97 -12.32
N GLN A 150 -2.78 -0.13 -12.40
CA GLN A 150 -2.22 -1.48 -12.25
C GLN A 150 -1.41 -1.84 -13.50
N LEU A 151 -0.20 -1.27 -13.62
CA LEU A 151 0.63 -1.38 -14.81
C LEU A 151 0.94 -2.84 -15.16
N HIS A 152 1.16 -3.71 -14.16
CA HIS A 152 1.37 -5.14 -14.37
C HIS A 152 0.24 -5.77 -15.18
N LYS A 153 -1.03 -5.45 -14.88
CA LYS A 153 -2.19 -5.93 -15.68
C LYS A 153 -2.17 -5.38 -17.10
N ILE A 154 -1.86 -4.09 -17.25
CA ILE A 154 -1.83 -3.41 -18.56
C ILE A 154 -0.78 -4.04 -19.47
N ILE A 155 0.38 -4.42 -18.93
CA ILE A 155 1.48 -5.03 -19.69
C ILE A 155 1.43 -6.57 -19.71
N GLY A 156 0.39 -7.19 -19.14
CA GLY A 156 0.21 -8.65 -19.14
C GLY A 156 1.19 -9.42 -18.25
N MET A 157 1.62 -8.81 -17.14
CA MET A 157 2.44 -9.46 -16.11
C MET A 157 1.58 -9.76 -14.89
N ALA A 158 1.73 -10.99 -14.37
CA ALA A 158 1.12 -11.48 -13.14
C ALA A 158 2.16 -11.56 -12.04
#